data_AF-A0A2S7WY07-F1
#
_entry.id   AF-A0A2S7WY07-F1
#
_cell.length_a   1.000
_cell.length_b   1.000
_cell.length_c   1.000
_cell.angle_alpha   90.00
_cell.angle_beta   90.00
_cell.angle_gamma   90.00
#
_symmetry.space_group_name_H-M   'P 1'
#
loop_
_entity.id
_entity.type
_entity.pdbx_description
1 polymer ?
#
loop_
_entity_poly.entity_id
_entity_poly.type
_entity_poly.pdbx_seq_one_letter_code
_entity_poly.pdbx_strand_id
1 'polypeptide(L)'
;MKNNHIRLQFTKQNILKGALIYSAGDSIAAILLDEFSLFRLLGMILVGATIYAFEIPNYFSWIDKKTTNLSGVKKTLAKTGLAIAYFNPIWIFRHLAFIKLFSGNFSDVNFNLLQIAGISFLVNIPISFIANYTIQNKIKLDWRFIASAIFSAIMAIYYALSETIFQ
;
A
#
# COMPACT_ATOMS: atom_id res chain seq x y z
N MET A 1 26.05 -22.38 3.13
CA MET A 1 24.86 -21.52 2.90
C MET A 1 25.11 -20.18 3.58
N LYS A 2 25.22 -19.06 2.85
CA LYS A 2 25.42 -17.74 3.48
C LYS A 2 24.13 -17.34 4.21
N ASN A 3 24.17 -17.31 5.54
CA ASN A 3 23.14 -16.73 6.39
C ASN A 3 23.12 -15.20 6.17
N ASN A 4 22.47 -14.74 5.10
CA ASN A 4 22.22 -13.32 4.89
C ASN A 4 21.05 -12.92 5.79
N HIS A 5 21.29 -12.48 7.03
CA HIS A 5 20.26 -11.86 7.84
C HIS A 5 19.63 -10.68 7.07
N ILE A 6 18.30 -10.58 7.08
CA ILE A 6 17.62 -9.42 6.48
C ILE A 6 17.89 -8.26 7.41
N ARG A 7 18.64 -7.26 6.94
CA ARG A 7 18.83 -6.03 7.69
C ARG A 7 17.55 -5.22 7.53
N LEU A 8 16.78 -5.12 8.62
CA LEU A 8 15.55 -4.33 8.63
C LEU A 8 15.89 -2.87 8.30
N GLN A 9 15.13 -2.29 7.39
CA GLN A 9 15.26 -0.93 6.92
C GLN A 9 14.16 -0.07 7.54
N PHE A 10 14.57 0.93 8.32
CA PHE A 10 13.69 1.99 8.80
C PHE A 10 14.47 3.31 8.74
N THR A 11 14.47 3.92 7.56
CA THR A 11 15.30 5.08 7.28
C THR A 11 14.49 6.37 7.39
N LYS A 12 15.14 7.48 7.76
CA LYS A 12 14.52 8.82 7.75
C LYS A 12 13.88 9.14 6.39
N GLN A 13 14.50 8.66 5.32
CA GLN A 13 13.99 8.84 3.97
C GLN A 13 12.68 8.08 3.74
N ASN A 14 12.55 6.82 4.18
CA ASN A 14 11.30 6.07 4.08
C ASN A 14 10.21 6.65 4.97
N ILE A 15 10.56 7.10 6.18
CA ILE A 15 9.64 7.78 7.09
C ILE A 15 9.03 9.01 6.40
N LEU A 16 9.87 9.90 5.85
CA LEU A 16 9.42 11.12 5.19
C LEU A 16 8.58 10.82 3.93
N LYS A 17 9.03 9.89 3.09
CA LYS A 17 8.31 9.49 1.87
C LYS A 17 6.95 8.88 2.20
N GLY A 18 6.90 7.98 3.19
CA GLY A 18 5.66 7.35 3.64
C GLY A 18 4.69 8.37 4.20
N ALA A 19 5.16 9.24 5.10
CA ALA A 19 4.36 10.32 5.67
C ALA A 19 3.74 11.19 4.58
N LEU A 20 4.53 11.67 3.62
CA LEU A 20 4.07 12.61 2.60
C LEU A 20 3.13 11.95 1.58
N ILE A 21 3.51 10.80 1.00
CA ILE A 21 2.77 10.23 -0.12
C ILE A 21 1.40 9.69 0.32
N TYR A 22 1.36 8.95 1.45
CA TYR A 22 0.10 8.39 1.93
C TYR A 22 -0.86 9.48 2.43
N SER A 23 -0.36 10.47 3.18
CA SER A 23 -1.21 11.56 3.65
C SER A 23 -1.70 12.46 2.52
N ALA A 24 -0.87 12.75 1.52
CA ALA A 24 -1.28 13.55 0.36
C ALA A 24 -2.34 12.83 -0.47
N GLY A 25 -2.12 11.55 -0.82
CA GLY A 25 -3.08 10.75 -1.58
C GLY A 25 -4.42 10.62 -0.88
N ASP A 26 -4.40 10.28 0.41
CA ASP A 26 -5.62 10.18 1.23
C ASP A 26 -6.31 11.54 1.40
N SER A 27 -5.58 12.62 1.61
CA SER A 27 -6.18 13.96 1.78
C SER A 27 -6.86 14.45 0.51
N ILE A 28 -6.26 14.21 -0.67
CA ILE A 28 -6.90 14.55 -1.94
C ILE A 28 -8.19 13.74 -2.11
N ALA A 29 -8.14 12.43 -1.86
CA ALA A 29 -9.34 11.58 -1.91
C ALA A 29 -10.42 12.05 -0.92
N ALA A 30 -10.04 12.41 0.30
CA ALA A 30 -10.95 12.88 1.34
C ALA A 30 -11.59 14.23 0.98
N ILE A 31 -10.84 15.15 0.37
CA ILE A 31 -11.38 16.43 -0.10
C ILE A 31 -12.41 16.21 -1.22
N LEU A 32 -12.14 15.28 -2.14
CA LEU A 32 -13.09 14.95 -3.21
C LEU A 32 -14.40 14.38 -2.67
N LEU A 33 -14.33 13.60 -1.59
CA LEU A 33 -15.49 12.97 -0.94
C LEU A 33 -16.17 13.86 0.12
N ASP A 34 -15.71 15.10 0.34
CA ASP A 34 -16.15 15.98 1.44
C ASP A 34 -16.00 15.34 2.85
N GLU A 35 -15.00 14.45 3.00
CA GLU A 35 -14.68 13.73 4.24
C GLU A 35 -13.36 14.16 4.88
N PHE A 36 -12.83 15.32 4.46
CA PHE A 36 -11.54 15.79 4.97
C PHE A 36 -11.61 16.14 6.45
N SER A 37 -10.65 15.63 7.24
CA SER A 37 -10.46 16.04 8.63
C SER A 37 -8.98 16.10 9.01
N LEU A 38 -8.65 17.02 9.92
CA LEU A 38 -7.27 17.17 10.39
C LEU A 38 -6.80 15.93 11.16
N PHE A 39 -7.69 15.26 11.89
CA PHE A 39 -7.38 14.02 12.59
C PHE A 39 -7.04 12.88 11.62
N ARG A 40 -7.79 12.74 10.52
CA ARG A 40 -7.50 11.80 9.43
C ARG A 40 -6.13 12.07 8.82
N LEU A 41 -5.84 13.34 8.47
CA LEU A 41 -4.54 13.74 7.92
C LEU A 41 -3.38 13.36 8.85
N LEU A 42 -3.45 13.75 10.13
CA LEU A 42 -2.40 13.46 11.11
C LEU A 42 -2.25 11.95 11.37
N GLY A 43 -3.36 11.23 11.39
CA GLY A 43 -3.39 9.77 11.51
C GLY A 43 -2.70 9.07 10.34
N MET A 44 -2.98 9.50 9.11
CA MET A 44 -2.35 8.95 7.91
C MET A 44 -0.88 9.34 7.78
N ILE A 45 -0.48 10.52 8.27
CA ILE A 45 0.94 10.87 8.46
C ILE A 45 1.60 9.86 9.41
N LEU A 46 1.00 9.61 10.58
CA LEU A 46 1.55 8.69 11.58
C LEU A 46 1.70 7.26 11.01
N VAL A 47 0.65 6.72 10.38
CA VAL A 47 0.66 5.38 9.78
C VAL A 47 1.70 5.28 8.65
N GLY A 48 1.74 6.29 7.76
CA GLY A 48 2.71 6.36 6.67
C GLY A 48 4.15 6.43 7.17
N ALA A 49 4.40 7.23 8.21
CA ALA A 49 5.71 7.45 8.81
C ALA A 49 6.23 6.25 9.61
N THR A 50 5.34 5.38 10.10
CA THR A 50 5.68 4.28 11.01
C THR A 50 5.47 2.93 10.33
N ILE A 51 4.24 2.44 10.33
CA ILE A 51 3.85 1.10 9.89
C ILE A 51 4.28 0.89 8.43
N TYR A 52 3.93 1.79 7.52
CA TYR A 52 4.20 1.58 6.10
C TYR A 52 5.66 1.81 5.73
N ALA A 53 6.30 2.83 6.31
CA ALA A 53 7.74 3.08 6.13
C ALA A 53 8.62 1.94 6.65
N PHE A 54 8.14 1.17 7.62
CA PHE A 54 8.80 -0.04 8.12
C PHE A 54 8.44 -1.28 7.29
N GLU A 55 7.17 -1.65 7.19
CA GLU A 55 6.77 -2.95 6.64
C GLU A 55 7.06 -3.10 5.15
N ILE A 56 6.71 -2.11 4.33
CA ILE A 56 6.72 -2.24 2.86
C ILE A 56 8.14 -2.40 2.30
N PRO A 57 9.13 -1.54 2.65
CA PRO A 57 10.50 -1.71 2.17
C PRO A 57 11.12 -3.04 2.60
N ASN A 58 10.84 -3.47 3.84
CA ASN A 58 11.34 -4.73 4.38
C ASN A 58 10.72 -5.94 3.68
N TYR A 59 9.43 -5.89 3.39
CA TYR A 59 8.76 -6.93 2.63
C TYR A 59 9.33 -7.03 1.21
N PHE A 60 9.54 -5.91 0.52
CA PHE A 60 10.14 -5.92 -0.82
C PHE A 60 11.59 -6.44 -0.80
N SER A 61 12.37 -6.09 0.22
CA SER A 61 13.71 -6.68 0.40
C SER A 61 13.64 -8.19 0.65
N TRP A 62 12.64 -8.65 1.40
CA TRP A 62 12.40 -10.07 1.63
C TRP A 62 12.01 -10.80 0.33
N ILE A 63 11.15 -10.22 -0.51
CA ILE A 63 10.80 -10.78 -1.83
C ILE A 63 12.07 -10.99 -2.67
N ASP A 64 12.93 -9.97 -2.76
CA ASP A 64 14.15 -10.05 -3.56
C ASP A 64 15.08 -11.16 -3.04
N LYS A 65 15.21 -11.30 -1.72
CA LYS A 65 15.97 -12.38 -1.11
C LYS A 65 15.33 -13.76 -1.34
N LYS A 66 14.01 -13.88 -1.19
CA LYS A 66 13.29 -15.15 -1.35
C LYS A 66 13.35 -15.67 -2.79
N THR A 67 13.48 -14.77 -3.75
CA THR A 67 13.51 -15.06 -5.18
C THR A 67 14.93 -15.09 -5.79
N THR A 68 15.99 -15.07 -4.97
CA THR A 68 17.39 -15.10 -5.47
C THR A 68 17.70 -16.33 -6.30
N ASN A 69 17.14 -17.48 -5.91
CA ASN A 69 17.42 -18.78 -6.54
C ASN A 69 16.52 -19.05 -7.76
N LEU A 70 15.60 -18.15 -8.07
CA LEU A 70 14.72 -18.26 -9.24
C LEU A 70 15.30 -17.46 -10.40
N SER A 71 15.02 -17.90 -11.62
CA SER A 71 15.42 -17.23 -12.86
C SER A 71 14.26 -17.15 -13.87
N GLY A 72 14.41 -16.28 -14.86
CA GLY A 72 13.45 -16.10 -15.96
C GLY A 72 12.04 -15.77 -15.47
N VAL A 73 11.04 -16.32 -16.19
CA VAL A 73 9.61 -16.06 -15.93
C VAL A 73 9.19 -16.49 -14.52
N LYS A 74 9.75 -17.58 -13.98
CA LYS A 74 9.44 -18.04 -12.62
C LYS A 74 9.78 -16.99 -11.56
N LYS A 75 10.94 -16.33 -11.69
CA LYS A 75 11.32 -15.23 -10.80
C LYS A 75 10.34 -14.08 -10.91
N THR A 76 10.01 -13.67 -12.12
CA THR A 76 9.12 -12.55 -12.41
C THR A 76 7.73 -12.77 -11.80
N LEU A 77 7.13 -13.93 -12.05
CA LEU A 77 5.81 -14.29 -11.50
C LEU A 77 5.85 -14.42 -9.99
N ALA A 78 6.90 -15.03 -9.42
CA ALA A 78 7.04 -15.17 -7.97
C ALA A 78 7.12 -13.80 -7.29
N LYS A 79 7.90 -12.85 -7.81
CA LYS A 79 7.98 -11.50 -7.24
C LYS A 79 6.65 -10.77 -7.27
N THR A 80 5.97 -10.80 -8.43
CA THR A 80 4.67 -10.16 -8.60
C THR A 80 3.62 -10.80 -7.68
N GLY A 81 3.56 -12.13 -7.66
CA GLY A 81 2.61 -12.88 -6.82
C GLY A 81 2.82 -12.62 -5.33
N LEU A 82 4.06 -12.59 -4.85
CA LEU A 82 4.36 -12.25 -3.47
C LEU A 82 3.96 -10.82 -3.12
N ALA A 83 4.17 -9.85 -4.03
CA ALA A 83 3.74 -8.47 -3.79
C ALA A 83 2.20 -8.36 -3.73
N ILE A 84 1.47 -9.04 -4.61
CA ILE A 84 0.00 -9.09 -4.56
C ILE A 84 -0.49 -9.77 -3.28
N ALA A 85 0.15 -10.87 -2.89
CA ALA A 85 -0.19 -11.59 -1.66
C ALA A 85 0.05 -10.76 -0.38
N TYR A 86 0.96 -9.79 -0.43
CA TYR A 86 1.15 -8.82 0.65
C TYR A 86 0.04 -7.78 0.70
N PHE A 87 -0.34 -7.21 -0.44
CA PHE A 87 -1.46 -6.28 -0.57
C PHE A 87 -2.81 -7.01 -0.64
N ASN A 88 -2.99 -8.05 0.18
CA ASN A 88 -4.20 -8.86 0.25
C ASN A 88 -5.36 -8.10 0.95
N PRO A 89 -6.57 -8.68 1.01
CA PRO A 89 -7.73 -8.04 1.64
C PRO A 89 -7.51 -7.59 3.09
N ILE A 90 -6.67 -8.28 3.87
CA ILE A 90 -6.37 -7.90 5.27
C ILE A 90 -5.54 -6.61 5.30
N TRP A 91 -4.59 -6.45 4.36
CA TRP A 91 -3.83 -5.21 4.25
C TRP A 91 -4.74 -4.03 3.89
N ILE A 92 -5.64 -4.24 2.91
CA ILE A 92 -6.62 -3.23 2.48
C ILE A 92 -7.57 -2.88 3.63
N PHE A 93 -8.13 -3.88 4.30
CA PHE A 93 -8.97 -3.69 5.48
C PHE A 93 -8.26 -2.87 6.54
N ARG A 94 -7.00 -3.20 6.87
CA ARG A 94 -6.21 -2.44 7.85
C ARG A 94 -6.02 -0.99 7.44
N HIS A 95 -5.76 -0.71 6.16
CA HIS A 95 -5.66 0.65 5.65
C HIS A 95 -6.98 1.42 5.81
N LEU A 96 -8.10 0.82 5.39
CA LEU A 96 -9.43 1.42 5.54
C LEU A 96 -9.82 1.61 7.01
N ALA A 97 -9.44 0.67 7.88
CA ALA A 97 -9.67 0.75 9.31
C ALA A 97 -8.90 1.93 9.93
N PHE A 98 -7.65 2.19 9.51
CA PHE A 98 -6.94 3.40 9.95
C PHE A 98 -7.65 4.68 9.52
N ILE A 99 -8.12 4.75 8.28
CA ILE A 99 -8.89 5.91 7.80
C ILE A 99 -10.12 6.11 8.68
N LYS A 100 -10.94 5.07 8.89
CA LYS A 100 -12.15 5.16 9.73
C LYS A 100 -11.84 5.52 11.18
N LEU A 101 -10.77 4.95 11.76
CA LEU A 101 -10.29 5.24 13.10
C LEU A 101 -9.94 6.73 13.25
N PHE A 102 -9.13 7.27 12.33
CA PHE A 102 -8.65 8.64 12.40
C PHE A 102 -9.68 9.67 11.89
N SER A 103 -10.74 9.23 11.22
CA SER A 103 -11.94 10.02 10.94
C SER A 103 -12.96 10.04 12.10
N GLY A 104 -12.74 9.27 13.18
CA GLY A 104 -13.68 9.17 14.31
C GLY A 104 -14.86 8.22 14.08
N ASN A 105 -14.87 7.46 12.97
CA ASN A 105 -15.94 6.56 12.57
C ASN A 105 -15.68 5.13 13.07
N PHE A 106 -15.53 4.97 14.39
CA PHE A 106 -15.15 3.69 15.00
C PHE A 106 -16.17 2.56 14.74
N SER A 107 -17.47 2.89 14.66
CA SER A 107 -18.55 1.94 14.36
C SER A 107 -18.44 1.30 12.97
N ASP A 108 -17.77 1.97 12.04
CA ASP A 108 -17.61 1.49 10.66
C ASP A 108 -16.50 0.44 10.54
N VAL A 109 -15.68 0.26 11.58
CA VAL A 109 -14.66 -0.80 11.64
C VAL A 109 -15.32 -2.10 12.07
N ASN A 110 -15.99 -2.74 11.11
CA ASN A 110 -16.76 -3.96 11.33
C ASN A 110 -16.55 -4.97 10.19
N PHE A 111 -17.29 -6.08 10.21
CA PHE A 111 -17.14 -7.15 9.23
C PHE A 111 -17.51 -6.72 7.79
N ASN A 112 -18.40 -5.73 7.63
CA ASN A 112 -18.71 -5.17 6.33
C ASN A 112 -17.49 -4.48 5.70
N LEU A 113 -16.66 -3.82 6.50
CA LEU A 113 -15.42 -3.21 6.02
C LEU A 113 -14.43 -4.26 5.49
N LEU A 114 -14.41 -5.46 6.09
CA LEU A 114 -13.61 -6.58 5.58
C LEU A 114 -14.15 -7.11 4.25
N GLN A 115 -15.48 -7.17 4.09
CA GLN A 115 -16.11 -7.52 2.83
C GLN A 115 -15.79 -6.50 1.73
N ILE A 116 -15.87 -5.20 2.04
CA ILE A 116 -15.46 -4.12 1.13
C ILE A 116 -14.01 -4.33 0.71
N ALA A 117 -13.09 -4.56 1.67
CA ALA A 117 -11.69 -4.81 1.36
C ALA A 117 -11.47 -6.05 0.46
N GLY A 118 -12.27 -7.10 0.65
CA GLY A 118 -12.26 -8.29 -0.21
C GLY A 118 -12.72 -7.99 -1.64
N ILE A 119 -13.82 -7.25 -1.80
CA ILE A 119 -14.33 -6.85 -3.12
C ILE A 119 -13.35 -5.90 -3.81
N SER A 120 -12.86 -4.88 -3.10
CA SER A 120 -11.85 -3.94 -3.60
C SER A 120 -10.60 -4.69 -4.06
N PHE A 121 -10.14 -5.69 -3.30
CA PHE A 121 -9.02 -6.52 -3.74
C PHE A 121 -9.31 -7.19 -5.08
N LEU A 122 -10.45 -7.90 -5.21
CA LEU A 122 -10.82 -8.65 -6.41
C LEU A 122 -10.95 -7.76 -7.64
N VAL A 123 -11.66 -6.63 -7.51
CA VAL A 123 -11.82 -5.65 -8.59
C VAL A 123 -10.47 -5.07 -9.02
N ASN A 124 -9.54 -4.93 -8.07
CA ASN A 124 -8.25 -4.29 -8.33
C ASN A 124 -7.18 -5.24 -8.82
N ILE A 125 -7.42 -6.56 -8.83
CA ILE A 125 -6.43 -7.57 -9.27
C ILE A 125 -5.81 -7.21 -10.62
N PRO A 126 -6.56 -6.87 -11.69
CA PRO A 126 -5.96 -6.64 -13.01
C PRO A 126 -4.95 -5.48 -13.01
N ILE A 127 -5.36 -4.34 -12.45
CA ILE A 127 -4.52 -3.13 -12.38
C ILE A 127 -3.36 -3.34 -11.41
N SER A 128 -3.63 -3.91 -10.24
CA SER A 128 -2.63 -4.21 -9.23
C SER A 128 -1.61 -5.22 -9.72
N PHE A 129 -1.98 -6.17 -10.57
CA PHE A 129 -1.06 -7.11 -11.17
C PHE A 129 -0.06 -6.41 -12.08
N ILE A 130 -0.54 -5.54 -12.98
CA ILE A 130 0.32 -4.78 -13.90
C ILE A 130 1.27 -3.85 -13.13
N ALA A 131 0.73 -3.14 -12.13
CA ALA A 131 1.52 -2.24 -11.28
C ALA A 131 2.59 -3.01 -10.50
N ASN A 132 2.22 -4.07 -9.79
CA ASN A 132 3.17 -4.87 -9.02
C ASN A 132 4.18 -5.60 -9.91
N TYR A 133 3.78 -6.06 -11.09
CA TYR A 133 4.69 -6.62 -12.08
C TYR A 133 5.78 -5.60 -12.44
N THR A 134 5.36 -4.37 -12.73
CA THR A 134 6.27 -3.28 -13.12
C THR A 134 7.18 -2.90 -11.96
N ILE A 135 6.62 -2.67 -10.76
CA ILE A 135 7.37 -2.27 -9.57
C ILE A 135 8.40 -3.34 -9.19
N GLN A 136 8.02 -4.61 -9.15
CA GLN A 136 8.90 -5.66 -8.64
C GLN A 136 10.01 -6.08 -9.62
N ASN A 137 9.80 -5.87 -10.93
CA ASN A 137 10.71 -6.38 -11.95
C ASN A 137 11.49 -5.29 -12.70
N LYS A 138 10.93 -4.09 -12.83
CA LYS A 138 11.56 -2.99 -13.58
C LYS A 138 12.14 -1.89 -12.68
N ILE A 139 11.68 -1.77 -11.43
CA ILE A 139 12.13 -0.71 -10.50
C ILE A 139 13.18 -1.26 -9.53
N LYS A 140 14.26 -0.49 -9.34
CA LYS A 140 15.32 -0.77 -8.36
C LYS A 140 14.74 -0.82 -6.94
N LEU A 141 15.25 -1.71 -6.10
CA LEU A 141 14.70 -2.00 -4.77
C LEU A 141 14.44 -0.74 -3.93
N ASP A 142 15.41 0.19 -3.90
CA ASP A 142 15.34 1.43 -3.11
C ASP A 142 14.21 2.39 -3.55
N TRP A 143 13.73 2.25 -4.78
CA TRP A 143 12.66 3.05 -5.36
C TRP A 143 11.28 2.38 -5.30
N ARG A 144 11.22 1.07 -5.02
CA ARG A 144 9.96 0.31 -5.05
C ARG A 144 8.96 0.81 -4.03
N PHE A 145 9.42 1.22 -2.85
CA PHE A 145 8.54 1.77 -1.83
C PHE A 145 7.82 3.04 -2.32
N ILE A 146 8.56 3.96 -2.93
CA ILE A 146 7.98 5.19 -3.51
C ILE A 146 6.99 4.83 -4.62
N ALA A 147 7.40 3.98 -5.56
CA ALA A 147 6.56 3.61 -6.69
C ALA A 147 5.25 2.95 -6.22
N SER A 148 5.32 2.09 -5.21
CA SER A 148 4.15 1.47 -4.59
C SER A 148 3.27 2.49 -3.88
N ALA A 149 3.85 3.42 -3.10
CA ALA A 149 3.09 4.43 -2.39
C ALA A 149 2.39 5.40 -3.36
N ILE A 150 3.07 5.82 -4.43
CA ILE A 150 2.47 6.67 -5.49
C ILE A 150 1.33 5.94 -6.18
N PHE A 151 1.51 4.66 -6.54
CA PHE A 151 0.45 3.86 -7.10
C PHE A 151 -0.77 3.81 -6.17
N SER A 152 -0.57 3.53 -4.87
CA SER A 152 -1.66 3.54 -3.89
C SER A 152 -2.37 4.90 -3.79
N ALA A 153 -1.62 6.01 -3.78
CA ALA A 153 -2.19 7.36 -3.75
C ALA A 153 -3.03 7.67 -4.99
N ILE A 154 -2.55 7.31 -6.18
CA ILE A 154 -3.31 7.46 -7.43
C ILE A 154 -4.60 6.64 -7.39
N MET A 155 -4.54 5.40 -6.91
CA MET A 155 -5.74 4.55 -6.80
C MET A 155 -6.76 5.14 -5.82
N ALA A 156 -6.33 5.67 -4.68
CA ALA A 156 -7.22 6.32 -3.72
C ALA A 156 -7.97 7.51 -4.35
N ILE A 157 -7.24 8.37 -5.07
CA ILE A 157 -7.83 9.51 -5.79
C ILE A 157 -8.77 9.04 -6.90
N TYR A 158 -8.39 8.02 -7.65
CA TYR A 158 -9.21 7.45 -8.72
C TYR A 158 -10.55 6.93 -8.19
N TYR A 159 -10.56 6.20 -7.07
CA TYR A 159 -11.81 5.70 -6.49
C TYR A 159 -12.68 6.83 -5.95
N ALA A 160 -12.09 7.82 -5.27
CA ALA A 160 -12.82 9.00 -4.82
C ALA A 160 -13.47 9.73 -6.00
N LEU A 161 -12.73 9.96 -7.09
CA LEU A 161 -13.28 10.55 -8.31
C LEU A 161 -14.40 9.70 -8.91
N SER A 162 -14.21 8.39 -9.01
CA SER A 162 -15.23 7.49 -9.55
C SER A 162 -16.52 7.54 -8.75
N GLU A 163 -16.42 7.62 -7.42
CA GLU A 163 -17.58 7.75 -6.55
C GLU A 163 -18.27 9.11 -6.75
N THR A 164 -17.52 10.21 -6.81
CA THR A 164 -18.12 11.54 -7.00
C THR A 164 -18.77 11.74 -8.38
N ILE A 165 -18.26 11.11 -9.44
CA ILE A 165 -18.70 11.34 -10.82
C ILE A 165 -19.85 10.40 -11.23
N PHE A 166 -19.84 9.16 -10.73
CA PHE A 166 -20.77 8.10 -11.16
C PHE A 166 -21.78 7.68 -10.08
N GLN A 167 -21.96 8.51 -9.05
CA GLN A 167 -22.99 8.35 -8.02
C GLN A 167 -24.42 8.34 -8.61
#